data_AF-J3NDD2-F1
#
_entry.id   AF-J3NDD2-F1
#
_cell.length_a   1.000
_cell.length_b   1.000
_cell.length_c   1.000
_cell.angle_alpha   90.00
_cell.angle_beta   90.00
_cell.angle_gamma   90.00
#
_symmetry.space_group_name_H-M   'P 1'
#
loop_
_entity.id
_entity.type
_entity.pdbx_description
1 polymer ?
#
loop_
_entity_poly.entity_id
_entity_poly.type
_entity_poly.pdbx_seq_one_letter_code
_entity_poly.pdbx_strand_id
1 'polypeptide(L)'
;MVFNSLYFPRQVKCYMKQLLAGLDHCHRHGVLHRDLKGSNLLLNNEGELKIADFGLACTFDPKSKKPMTSQVITLWYRAPELLLGATCYGVGVDLWSAGCILAELLIGKPILPGRTEVGTNDRFNYISKMFSIHVGLCSPL
;
A
#
# COMPACT_ATOMS: atom_id res chain seq x y z
N MET A 1 15.20 -7.81 0.72
CA MET A 1 15.84 -6.48 0.86
C MET A 1 15.30 -5.83 2.11
N VAL A 2 16.16 -5.56 3.10
CA VAL A 2 15.81 -4.69 4.22
C VAL A 2 16.10 -3.26 3.75
N PHE A 3 15.07 -2.43 3.64
CA PHE A 3 15.18 -1.06 3.17
C PHE A 3 15.99 -0.23 4.18
N ASN A 4 17.32 -0.18 4.04
CA ASN A 4 18.15 0.80 4.72
C ASN A 4 17.72 2.22 4.28
N SER A 5 17.78 3.18 5.20
CA SER A 5 17.39 4.60 5.06
C SER A 5 18.17 5.42 4.01
N LEU A 6 18.35 4.91 2.78
CA LEU A 6 19.32 5.40 1.79
C LEU A 6 18.68 6.08 0.57
N TYR A 7 17.36 6.23 0.50
CA TYR A 7 16.72 6.82 -0.68
C TYR A 7 16.57 8.33 -0.58
N PHE A 8 17.17 9.06 -1.53
CA PHE A 8 16.95 10.50 -1.65
C PHE A 8 15.46 10.78 -1.93
N PRO A 9 14.89 11.91 -1.43
CA PRO A 9 13.47 12.24 -1.61
C PRO A 9 12.98 12.17 -3.07
N ARG A 10 13.85 12.50 -4.02
CA ARG A 10 13.58 12.40 -5.46
C ARG A 10 13.35 10.97 -5.94
N GLN A 11 14.10 10.01 -5.39
CA GLN A 11 14.00 8.60 -5.75
C GLN A 11 12.75 7.95 -5.15
N VAL A 12 12.44 8.27 -3.89
CA VAL A 12 11.17 7.88 -3.24
C VAL A 12 9.98 8.35 -4.06
N LYS A 13 10.00 9.62 -4.51
CA LYS A 13 8.95 10.17 -5.37
C LYS A 13 8.83 9.43 -6.71
N CYS A 14 9.95 9.02 -7.30
CA CYS A 14 9.95 8.23 -8.54
C CYS A 14 9.28 6.87 -8.34
N TYR A 15 9.67 6.13 -7.30
CA TYR A 15 9.12 4.82 -7.00
C TYR A 15 7.64 4.88 -6.64
N MET A 16 7.20 5.88 -5.86
CA MET A 16 5.79 6.03 -5.56
C MET A 16 4.94 6.34 -6.79
N LYS A 17 5.45 7.14 -7.73
CA LYS A 17 4.76 7.39 -9.00
C LYS A 17 4.57 6.09 -9.79
N GLN A 18 5.62 5.27 -9.88
CA GLN A 18 5.56 3.99 -10.60
C GLN A 18 4.62 2.99 -9.92
N LEU A 19 4.69 2.89 -8.58
CA LEU A 19 3.80 2.04 -7.78
C LEU A 19 2.33 2.44 -7.99
N LEU A 20 2.01 3.72 -7.86
CA LEU A 20 0.63 4.20 -8.02
C LEU A 20 0.12 4.05 -9.45
N ALA A 21 0.97 4.25 -10.46
CA ALA A 21 0.61 3.98 -11.85
C ALA A 21 0.33 2.49 -12.10
N GLY A 22 1.14 1.59 -11.52
CA GLY A 22 0.90 0.15 -11.58
C GLY A 22 -0.39 -0.28 -10.89
N LEU A 23 -0.70 0.32 -9.73
CA LEU A 23 -1.94 0.03 -9.00
C LEU A 23 -3.17 0.55 -9.73
N ASP A 24 -3.13 1.78 -10.24
CA ASP A 24 -4.21 2.34 -11.06
C ASP A 24 -4.48 1.45 -12.29
N HIS A 25 -3.43 0.93 -12.93
CA HIS A 25 -3.60 -0.05 -14.01
C HIS A 25 -4.32 -1.32 -13.53
N CYS A 26 -3.91 -1.92 -12.41
CA CYS A 26 -4.56 -3.12 -11.85
C CYS A 26 -6.04 -2.84 -11.51
N HIS A 27 -6.30 -1.70 -10.85
CA HIS A 27 -7.62 -1.31 -10.37
C HIS A 27 -8.60 -1.05 -11.52
N ARG A 28 -8.15 -0.41 -12.61
CA ARG A 28 -8.96 -0.22 -13.83
C ARG A 28 -9.34 -1.54 -14.52
N HIS A 29 -8.54 -2.58 -14.34
CA HIS A 29 -8.83 -3.92 -14.82
C HIS A 29 -9.56 -4.79 -13.77
N GLY A 30 -10.06 -4.18 -12.70
CA GLY A 30 -10.84 -4.88 -11.67
C GLY A 30 -10.01 -5.82 -10.81
N VAL A 31 -8.70 -5.61 -10.67
CA VAL A 31 -7.81 -6.45 -9.85
C VAL A 31 -7.39 -5.71 -8.59
N LEU A 32 -7.66 -6.28 -7.41
CA LEU A 32 -7.04 -5.87 -6.15
C LEU A 32 -5.84 -6.77 -5.86
N HIS A 33 -4.73 -6.20 -5.42
CA HIS A 33 -3.51 -6.96 -5.12
C HIS A 33 -3.57 -7.67 -3.77
N ARG A 34 -3.97 -6.96 -2.71
CA ARG A 34 -4.16 -7.50 -1.34
C ARG A 34 -2.92 -8.14 -0.68
N ASP A 35 -1.71 -7.88 -1.16
CA ASP A 35 -0.48 -8.28 -0.47
C ASP A 35 0.70 -7.38 -0.88
N LEU A 36 0.44 -6.09 -0.94
CA LEU A 36 1.49 -5.11 -1.17
C LEU A 36 2.40 -5.02 0.06
N LYS A 37 3.68 -5.28 -0.16
CA LYS A 37 4.76 -5.17 0.82
C LYS A 37 6.07 -4.94 0.09
N GLY A 38 7.09 -4.46 0.80
CA GLY A 38 8.39 -4.12 0.20
C GLY A 38 9.05 -5.27 -0.57
N SER A 39 8.85 -6.54 -0.17
CA SER A 39 9.38 -7.71 -0.90
C SER A 39 8.66 -8.01 -2.22
N ASN A 40 7.46 -7.47 -2.42
CA ASN A 40 6.64 -7.67 -3.61
C ASN A 40 6.81 -6.52 -4.61
N LEU A 41 7.74 -5.59 -4.34
CA LEU A 41 8.15 -4.54 -5.25
C LEU A 41 9.53 -4.88 -5.81
N LEU A 42 9.59 -5.16 -7.11
CA LEU A 42 10.82 -5.47 -7.81
C LEU A 42 11.41 -4.18 -8.39
N LEU A 43 12.69 -3.95 -8.11
CA LEU A 43 13.46 -2.83 -8.65
C LEU A 43 14.62 -3.38 -9.48
N ASN A 44 14.83 -2.83 -10.67
CA ASN A 44 16.04 -3.07 -11.45
C ASN A 44 17.07 -1.94 -11.28
N ASN A 45 18.24 -2.10 -11.90
CA ASN A 45 19.35 -1.15 -11.79
C ASN A 45 19.08 0.17 -12.52
N GLU A 46 18.09 0.17 -13.40
CA GLU A 46 17.61 1.32 -14.17
C GLU A 46 16.59 2.17 -13.37
N GLY A 47 16.20 1.72 -12.17
CA GLY A 47 15.24 2.43 -11.32
C GLY A 47 13.78 2.20 -11.72
N GLU A 48 13.48 1.14 -12.46
CA GLU A 48 12.13 0.72 -12.81
C GLU A 48 11.54 -0.16 -11.71
N LEU A 49 10.32 0.17 -11.27
CA LEU A 49 9.57 -0.55 -10.25
C LEU A 49 8.45 -1.35 -10.90
N LYS A 50 8.37 -2.65 -10.55
CA LYS A 50 7.28 -3.55 -10.96
C LYS A 50 6.63 -4.19 -9.73
N ILE A 51 5.30 -4.30 -9.78
CA ILE A 51 4.50 -4.99 -8.76
C ILE A 51 4.52 -6.49 -9.08
N ALA A 52 4.78 -7.32 -8.08
CA ALA A 52 4.87 -8.77 -8.20
C ALA A 52 4.02 -9.49 -7.15
N ASP A 53 3.87 -10.80 -7.33
CA ASP A 53 3.15 -11.71 -6.41
C ASP A 53 1.65 -11.41 -6.25
N PHE A 54 0.90 -11.76 -7.29
CA PHE A 54 -0.57 -11.70 -7.33
C PHE A 54 -1.22 -12.97 -6.73
N GLY A 55 -0.50 -13.77 -5.92
CA GLY A 55 -1.03 -15.03 -5.37
C GLY A 55 -2.25 -14.83 -4.46
N LEU A 56 -2.39 -13.65 -3.85
CA LEU A 56 -3.55 -13.24 -3.06
C LEU A 56 -4.45 -12.23 -3.79
N ALA A 57 -4.19 -11.93 -5.05
CA ALA A 57 -5.00 -10.98 -5.80
C ALA A 57 -6.41 -11.53 -6.03
N CYS A 58 -7.34 -10.62 -6.30
CA CYS A 58 -8.72 -11.00 -6.60
C CYS A 58 -9.37 -9.99 -7.53
N THR A 59 -10.41 -10.45 -8.21
CA THR A 59 -11.27 -9.54 -8.95
C THR A 59 -12.21 -8.81 -8.00
N PHE A 60 -12.41 -7.52 -8.26
CA PHE A 60 -13.43 -6.71 -7.60
C PHE A 60 -14.26 -5.99 -8.67
N ASP A 61 -15.51 -5.73 -8.35
CA ASP A 61 -16.39 -4.93 -9.19
C ASP A 61 -16.83 -3.70 -8.40
N PRO A 62 -16.43 -2.48 -8.79
CA PRO A 62 -16.87 -1.25 -8.15
C PRO A 62 -18.40 -1.11 -8.09
N LYS A 63 -19.12 -1.74 -9.03
CA LYS A 63 -20.58 -1.71 -9.16
C LYS A 63 -21.28 -2.85 -8.40
N SER A 64 -20.54 -3.87 -7.96
CA SER A 64 -21.09 -5.03 -7.25
C SER A 64 -20.37 -5.26 -5.92
N LYS A 65 -21.08 -5.02 -4.81
CA LYS A 65 -20.57 -5.25 -3.45
C LYS A 65 -20.58 -6.73 -3.08
N LYS A 66 -19.83 -7.55 -3.82
CA LYS A 66 -19.65 -8.96 -3.43
C LYS A 66 -18.73 -9.03 -2.21
N PRO A 67 -19.13 -9.77 -1.16
CA PRO A 67 -18.27 -9.97 0.00
C PRO A 67 -17.03 -10.78 -0.37
N MET A 68 -15.90 -10.37 0.18
CA MET A 68 -14.56 -10.93 -0.01
C MET A 68 -14.00 -11.36 1.35
N THR A 69 -13.04 -12.29 1.34
CA THR A 69 -12.40 -12.77 2.58
C THR A 69 -11.61 -11.65 3.27
N SER A 70 -11.82 -11.46 4.57
CA SER A 70 -11.17 -10.41 5.37
C SER A 70 -9.77 -10.78 5.89
N GLN A 71 -9.41 -12.08 5.84
CA GLN A 71 -8.14 -12.61 6.37
C GLN A 71 -6.96 -12.57 5.38
N VAL A 72 -7.01 -11.66 4.42
CA VAL A 72 -5.96 -11.45 3.40
C VAL A 72 -5.05 -10.28 3.81
N ILE A 73 -3.94 -10.06 3.10
CA ILE A 73 -2.90 -9.06 3.40
C ILE A 73 -2.02 -9.39 4.61
N THR A 74 -0.70 -9.26 4.45
CA THR A 74 0.27 -9.28 5.57
C THR A 74 -0.11 -8.25 6.64
N LEU A 75 -0.15 -8.66 7.92
CA LEU A 75 -0.70 -7.87 9.05
C LEU A 75 -0.18 -6.42 9.13
N TRP A 76 1.09 -6.19 8.77
CA TRP A 76 1.75 -4.87 8.88
C TRP A 76 1.26 -3.86 7.84
N TYR A 77 0.78 -4.34 6.71
CA TYR A 77 0.30 -3.53 5.58
C TYR A 77 -1.23 -3.60 5.45
N ARG A 78 -1.91 -4.24 6.42
CA ARG A 78 -3.35 -4.45 6.41
C ARG A 78 -4.08 -3.15 6.79
N ALA A 79 -5.08 -2.80 5.97
CA ALA A 79 -5.93 -1.64 6.19
C ALA A 79 -6.79 -1.81 7.47
N PRO A 80 -7.11 -0.72 8.18
CA PRO A 80 -7.82 -0.77 9.45
C PRO A 80 -9.20 -1.42 9.35
N GLU A 81 -9.92 -1.22 8.25
CA GLU A 81 -11.21 -1.85 7.97
C GLU A 81 -11.11 -3.37 7.89
N LEU A 82 -10.00 -3.92 7.36
CA LEU A 82 -9.75 -5.36 7.33
C LEU A 82 -9.41 -5.91 8.71
N LEU A 83 -8.72 -5.13 9.56
CA LEU A 83 -8.51 -5.50 10.96
C LEU A 83 -9.83 -5.54 11.74
N LEU A 84 -10.80 -4.71 11.37
CA LEU A 84 -12.15 -4.70 11.91
C LEU A 84 -13.09 -5.75 11.27
N GLY A 85 -12.55 -6.61 10.40
CA GLY A 85 -13.30 -7.72 9.80
C GLY A 85 -14.17 -7.34 8.61
N ALA A 86 -13.95 -6.18 7.97
CA ALA A 86 -14.71 -5.77 6.79
C ALA A 86 -14.57 -6.82 5.67
N THR A 87 -15.71 -7.26 5.15
CA THR A 87 -15.80 -8.19 4.01
C THR A 87 -16.11 -7.46 2.70
N CYS A 88 -16.49 -6.19 2.76
CA CYS A 88 -16.70 -5.33 1.59
C CYS A 88 -15.63 -4.25 1.60
N TYR A 89 -14.61 -4.42 0.77
CA TYR A 89 -13.50 -3.48 0.62
C TYR A 89 -13.15 -3.33 -0.86
N GLY A 90 -12.41 -2.27 -1.19
CA GLY A 90 -12.05 -1.93 -2.56
C GLY A 90 -10.60 -1.47 -2.66
N VAL A 91 -10.31 -0.61 -3.65
CA VAL A 91 -8.96 -0.11 -3.96
C VAL A 91 -8.23 0.51 -2.75
N GLY A 92 -8.98 1.01 -1.76
CA GLY A 92 -8.44 1.61 -0.54
C GLY A 92 -7.47 0.72 0.24
N VAL A 93 -7.64 -0.61 0.18
CA VAL A 93 -6.76 -1.54 0.90
C VAL A 93 -5.34 -1.56 0.31
N ASP A 94 -5.23 -1.50 -1.02
CA ASP A 94 -3.94 -1.45 -1.71
C ASP A 94 -3.29 -0.07 -1.53
N LEU A 95 -4.09 1.00 -1.55
CA LEU A 95 -3.61 2.37 -1.31
C LEU A 95 -3.08 2.55 0.11
N TRP A 96 -3.72 1.91 1.10
CA TRP A 96 -3.22 1.86 2.47
C TRP A 96 -1.85 1.19 2.54
N SER A 97 -1.71 0.00 1.95
CA SER A 97 -0.43 -0.71 1.91
C SER A 97 0.66 0.11 1.20
N ALA A 98 0.33 0.80 0.10
CA ALA A 98 1.25 1.72 -0.58
C ALA A 98 1.69 2.89 0.33
N GLY A 99 0.81 3.38 1.20
CA GLY A 99 1.13 4.38 2.22
C GLY A 99 2.12 3.89 3.27
N CYS A 100 1.94 2.65 3.74
CA CYS A 100 2.90 2.00 4.63
C CYS A 100 4.28 1.87 3.97
N ILE A 101 4.32 1.52 2.68
CA ILE A 101 5.57 1.42 1.90
C ILE A 101 6.24 2.79 1.76
N LEU A 102 5.50 3.86 1.45
CA LEU A 102 6.04 5.23 1.43
C LEU A 102 6.67 5.60 2.77
N ALA A 103 5.97 5.33 3.87
CA ALA A 103 6.46 5.65 5.20
C ALA A 103 7.73 4.83 5.55
N GLU A 104 7.78 3.55 5.16
CA GLU A 104 8.96 2.71 5.32
C GLU A 104 10.15 3.21 4.49
N LEU A 105 9.92 3.66 3.24
CA LEU A 105 10.94 4.26 2.38
C LEU A 105 11.53 5.55 2.95
N LEU A 106 10.72 6.35 3.66
CA LEU A 106 11.16 7.63 4.25
C LEU A 106 11.85 7.44 5.61
N ILE A 107 11.44 6.45 6.39
CA ILE A 107 11.95 6.22 7.76
C ILE A 107 13.10 5.19 7.78
N GLY A 108 13.22 4.34 6.74
CA GLY A 108 14.25 3.30 6.62
C GLY A 108 14.08 2.13 7.59
N LYS A 109 12.88 1.99 8.17
CA LYS A 109 12.47 0.84 9.01
C LYS A 109 10.97 0.64 8.86
N PRO A 110 10.46 -0.59 9.06
CA PRO A 110 9.04 -0.87 9.05
C PRO A 110 8.32 0.02 10.07
N ILE A 111 7.26 0.70 9.61
CA ILE A 111 6.53 1.66 10.44
C ILE A 111 5.56 0.99 11.42
N LEU A 112 5.19 -0.26 11.14
CA LEU A 112 4.20 -1.03 11.88
C LEU A 112 4.68 -2.48 12.14
N PRO A 113 5.72 -2.68 12.97
CA PRO A 113 6.05 -4.02 13.42
C PRO A 113 4.86 -4.53 14.25
N GLY A 114 4.21 -5.60 13.79
CA GLY A 114 2.91 -6.11 14.28
C GLY A 114 2.85 -6.63 15.72
N ARG A 115 3.48 -5.95 16.68
CA ARG A 115 3.51 -6.30 18.11
C ARG A 115 2.91 -5.23 19.03
N THR A 116 2.52 -4.05 18.56
CA THR A 116 1.92 -3.02 19.42
C THR A 116 0.65 -2.42 18.81
N GLU A 117 -0.41 -2.41 19.60
CA GLU A 117 -1.71 -1.77 19.33
C GLU A 117 -1.60 -0.24 19.38
N VAL A 118 -0.62 0.36 18.69
CA VAL A 118 -0.54 1.82 18.55
C VAL A 118 -1.78 2.26 17.76
N GLY A 119 -2.56 3.20 18.31
CA GLY A 119 -3.93 3.50 17.90
C GLY A 119 -4.17 3.57 16.38
N THR A 120 -5.18 2.86 15.91
CA THR A 120 -5.63 2.82 14.50
C THR A 120 -5.87 4.21 13.91
N ASN A 121 -6.25 5.17 14.75
CA ASN A 121 -6.58 6.54 14.36
C ASN A 121 -5.35 7.41 14.08
N ASP A 122 -4.25 7.24 14.83
CA ASP A 122 -3.00 7.97 14.57
C ASP A 122 -2.33 7.52 13.27
N ARG A 123 -2.54 6.24 12.90
CA ARG A 123 -2.04 5.63 11.67
C ARG A 123 -2.65 6.25 10.42
N PHE A 124 -3.97 6.46 10.42
CA PHE A 124 -4.70 7.02 9.28
C PHE A 124 -4.27 8.45 8.97
N ASN A 125 -4.16 9.28 10.02
CA ASN A 125 -3.73 10.67 9.91
C ASN A 125 -2.29 10.79 9.42
N TYR A 126 -1.39 9.91 9.86
CA TYR A 126 0.01 9.94 9.45
C TYR A 126 0.20 9.57 7.96
N ILE A 127 -0.42 8.48 7.51
CA ILE A 127 -0.32 8.03 6.11
C ILE A 127 -0.98 9.05 5.16
N SER A 128 -2.16 9.55 5.51
CA SER A 128 -2.88 10.57 4.73
C SER A 128 -2.06 11.86 4.56
N LYS A 129 -1.42 12.32 5.64
CA LYS A 129 -0.53 13.50 5.62
C LYS A 129 0.71 13.26 4.77
N MET A 130 1.28 12.04 4.80
CA MET A 130 2.45 11.68 4.00
C MET A 130 2.17 11.68 2.48
N PHE A 131 1.02 11.14 2.06
CA PHE A 131 0.59 11.20 0.65
C PHE A 131 0.42 12.63 0.15
N SER A 132 -0.23 13.48 0.95
CA SER A 132 -0.47 14.88 0.61
C SER A 132 0.84 15.66 0.43
N ILE A 133 1.83 15.45 1.31
CA ILE A 133 3.09 16.20 1.30
C ILE A 133 4.07 15.71 0.22
N HIS A 134 4.22 14.39 0.06
CA HIS A 134 5.32 13.81 -0.72
C HIS A 134 4.92 13.38 -2.13
N VAL A 135 3.65 13.06 -2.34
CA VAL A 135 3.15 12.54 -3.63
C VAL A 135 2.37 13.62 -4.40
N GLY A 136 1.84 14.65 -3.71
CA GLY A 136 1.12 15.76 -4.34
C GLY A 136 -0.29 15.38 -4.81
N LEU A 137 -0.84 14.28 -4.31
CA LEU A 137 -2.25 13.94 -4.49
C LEU A 137 -3.04 14.69 -3.42
N CYS A 138 -3.79 15.70 -3.84
CA CYS A 138 -4.79 16.33 -2.99
C CYS A 138 -5.93 15.33 -2.76
N SER A 139 -6.22 15.12 -1.48
CA SER A 139 -7.38 14.42 -0.91
C SER A 139 -7.22 12.90 -0.72
N PRO A 140 -7.32 12.38 0.52
CA PRO A 140 -7.75 11.01 0.74
C PRO A 140 -9.24 10.89 0.35
N LEU A 141 -9.61 9.68 -0.08
CA LEU A 141 -11.01 9.22 -0.13
C LEU A 141 -11.73 9.48 1.20
#